data_AF-A0A354Z9B1-F1
#
_entry.id   AF-A0A354Z9B1-F1
#
_cell.length_a   1.000
_cell.length_b   1.000
_cell.length_c   1.000
_cell.angle_alpha   90.00
_cell.angle_beta   90.00
_cell.angle_gamma   90.00
#
_symmetry.space_group_name_H-M   'P 1'
#
loop_
_entity.id
_entity.type
_entity.pdbx_description
1 polymer ?
#
loop_
_entity_poly.entity_id
_entity_poly.type
_entity_poly.pdbx_seq_one_letter_code
_entity_poly.pdbx_strand_id
1 'polypeptide(L)'
;MAPAMAYIDAPDRGARVRRDFEVRGWAFKDGAGVAAIDVLIDGVAVSRAEYGAEMPHVSAFWGISTDPAHPHVGFVARVEADRLAPGRHWLALRIHGRDGSVDDLPGQSLWRVQDD
;
A
#
# COMPACT_ATOMS: atom_id res chain seq x y z
N MET A 1 -2.19 19.84 6.82
CA MET A 1 -2.00 19.14 5.54
C MET A 1 -2.99 17.98 5.51
N ALA A 2 -3.54 17.64 4.35
CA ALA A 2 -4.54 16.57 4.27
C ALA A 2 -3.88 15.22 4.62
N PRO A 3 -4.57 14.29 5.32
CA PRO A 3 -4.07 12.94 5.52
C PRO A 3 -3.97 12.20 4.18
N ALA A 4 -3.03 11.27 4.06
CA ALA A 4 -3.02 10.34 2.93
C ALA A 4 -4.26 9.44 2.94
N MET A 5 -4.75 9.10 1.74
CA MET A 5 -5.78 8.11 1.49
C MET A 5 -5.17 6.97 0.68
N ALA A 6 -5.52 5.73 1.01
CA ALA A 6 -5.06 4.57 0.24
C ALA A 6 -6.03 3.41 0.37
N TYR A 7 -5.87 2.45 -0.54
CA TYR A 7 -6.54 1.17 -0.50
C TYR A 7 -5.62 0.08 -1.03
N ILE A 8 -5.68 -1.11 -0.41
CA ILE A 8 -4.95 -2.31 -0.85
C ILE A 8 -5.94 -3.18 -1.64
N ASP A 9 -5.71 -3.32 -2.93
CA ASP A 9 -6.51 -4.17 -3.82
C ASP A 9 -6.12 -5.64 -3.73
N ALA A 10 -4.83 -5.91 -3.51
CA ALA A 10 -4.33 -7.26 -3.27
C ALA A 10 -3.14 -7.23 -2.30
N PRO A 11 -2.96 -8.28 -1.49
CA PRO A 11 -3.86 -9.43 -1.33
C PRO A 11 -5.20 -9.01 -0.69
N ASP A 12 -6.24 -9.87 -0.77
CA ASP A 12 -7.51 -9.62 -0.06
C ASP A 12 -7.35 -9.75 1.47
N ARG A 13 -8.30 -9.18 2.22
CA ARG A 13 -8.31 -9.31 3.68
C ARG A 13 -8.45 -10.77 4.07
N GLY A 14 -7.49 -11.26 4.85
CA GLY A 14 -7.42 -12.64 5.31
C GLY A 14 -6.87 -13.62 4.28
N ALA A 15 -6.34 -13.12 3.15
CA ALA A 15 -5.75 -13.97 2.12
C ALA A 15 -4.64 -14.85 2.66
N ARG A 16 -4.55 -16.07 2.11
CA ARG A 16 -3.46 -17.00 2.35
C ARG A 16 -2.34 -16.73 1.36
N VAL A 17 -1.21 -16.26 1.85
CA VAL A 17 -0.05 -15.90 1.03
C VAL A 17 1.11 -16.89 1.24
N ARG A 18 1.87 -17.10 0.16
CA ARG A 18 3.12 -17.88 0.16
C ARG A 18 4.32 -16.98 0.48
N ARG A 19 5.55 -17.47 0.23
CA ARG A 19 6.80 -16.72 0.39
C ARG A 19 6.81 -15.43 -0.41
N ASP A 20 6.37 -15.48 -1.65
CA ASP A 20 6.31 -14.30 -2.51
C ASP A 20 4.86 -13.95 -2.80
N PHE A 21 4.53 -12.68 -2.60
CA PHE A 21 3.25 -12.14 -3.03
C PHE A 21 3.39 -10.68 -3.42
N GLU A 22 2.45 -10.21 -4.23
CA GLU A 22 2.34 -8.80 -4.60
C GLU A 22 1.36 -8.09 -3.68
N VAL A 23 1.72 -6.87 -3.30
CA VAL A 23 0.81 -5.90 -2.70
C VAL A 23 0.59 -4.80 -3.71
N ARG A 24 -0.65 -4.57 -4.10
CA ARG A 24 -1.01 -3.53 -5.07
C ARG A 24 -2.25 -2.79 -4.62
N GLY A 25 -2.40 -1.57 -5.12
CA GLY A 25 -3.52 -0.72 -4.76
C GLY A 25 -3.34 0.70 -5.30
N TRP A 26 -3.95 1.66 -4.60
CA TRP A 26 -3.79 3.07 -4.90
C TRP A 26 -3.56 3.88 -3.62
N ALA A 27 -2.90 5.02 -3.76
CA ALA A 27 -2.74 6.00 -2.69
C ALA A 27 -2.64 7.42 -3.26
N PHE A 28 -3.21 8.39 -2.56
CA PHE A 28 -3.11 9.82 -2.90
C PHE A 28 -3.10 10.67 -1.63
N LYS A 29 -2.63 11.91 -1.75
CA LYS A 29 -2.58 12.92 -0.69
C LYS A 29 -2.83 14.30 -1.30
N ASP A 30 -3.98 14.88 -0.96
CA ASP A 30 -4.41 16.17 -1.50
C ASP A 30 -3.38 17.29 -1.29
N GLY A 31 -3.15 18.06 -2.35
CA GLY A 31 -2.22 19.19 -2.41
C GLY A 31 -0.74 18.79 -2.41
N ALA A 32 -0.31 17.93 -1.48
CA ALA A 32 1.10 17.57 -1.34
C ALA A 32 1.53 16.47 -2.33
N GLY A 33 0.66 15.52 -2.63
CA GLY A 33 1.02 14.32 -3.37
C GLY A 33 1.85 13.31 -2.58
N VAL A 34 1.92 12.10 -3.11
CA VAL A 34 2.73 11.02 -2.55
C VAL A 34 4.16 11.09 -3.09
N ALA A 35 5.14 10.97 -2.19
CA ALA A 35 6.55 10.82 -2.51
C ALA A 35 6.98 9.35 -2.51
N ALA A 36 6.42 8.55 -1.59
CA ALA A 36 6.74 7.14 -1.48
C ALA A 36 5.72 6.34 -0.68
N ILE A 37 5.76 5.03 -0.87
CA ILE A 37 4.94 4.06 -0.14
C ILE A 37 5.85 2.92 0.31
N ASP A 38 5.95 2.71 1.62
CA ASP A 38 6.52 1.49 2.17
C ASP A 38 5.39 0.54 2.55
N VAL A 39 5.58 -0.75 2.25
CA VAL A 39 4.70 -1.84 2.69
C VAL A 39 5.20 -2.36 4.02
N LEU A 40 4.28 -2.50 4.98
CA LEU A 40 4.58 -2.94 6.33
C LEU A 40 3.93 -4.29 6.60
N ILE A 41 4.69 -5.18 7.24
CA ILE A 41 4.15 -6.37 7.88
C ILE A 41 4.42 -6.25 9.38
N ASP A 42 3.37 -6.34 10.20
CA ASP A 42 3.43 -6.20 11.65
C ASP A 42 4.15 -4.92 12.12
N GLY A 43 3.97 -3.82 11.37
CA GLY A 43 4.57 -2.53 11.66
C GLY A 43 6.03 -2.38 11.20
N VAL A 44 6.63 -3.40 10.58
CA VAL A 44 7.98 -3.37 10.02
C VAL A 44 7.90 -3.16 8.51
N ALA A 45 8.62 -2.17 7.98
CA ALA A 45 8.74 -1.98 6.54
C ALA A 45 9.50 -3.15 5.90
N VAL A 46 8.86 -3.86 4.98
CA VAL A 46 9.42 -5.06 4.31
C VAL A 46 9.70 -4.85 2.83
N SER A 47 9.05 -3.86 2.21
CA SER A 47 9.23 -3.55 0.79
C SER A 47 8.86 -2.10 0.52
N ARG A 48 9.37 -1.55 -0.57
CA ARG A 48 9.02 -0.22 -1.07
C ARG A 48 8.32 -0.36 -2.41
N ALA A 49 7.16 0.27 -2.54
CA ALA A 49 6.35 0.13 -3.74
C ALA A 49 6.90 0.99 -4.89
N GLU A 50 6.74 0.46 -6.10
CA GLU A 50 6.72 1.25 -7.32
C GLU A 50 5.38 2.01 -7.36
N TYR A 51 5.44 3.33 -7.53
CA TYR A 51 4.29 4.23 -7.49
C TYR A 51 4.21 5.05 -8.77
N GLY A 52 2.99 5.34 -9.22
CA GLY A 52 2.75 6.11 -10.45
C GLY A 52 2.00 5.33 -11.54
N ALA A 53 1.45 4.16 -11.23
CA ALA A 53 0.63 3.43 -12.19
C ALA A 53 -0.70 4.16 -12.43
N GLU A 54 -1.19 4.15 -13.67
CA GLU A 54 -2.43 4.83 -14.03
C GLU A 54 -3.65 4.12 -13.43
N MET A 55 -4.51 4.86 -12.73
CA MET A 55 -5.76 4.40 -12.12
C MET A 55 -6.90 5.39 -12.44
N PRO A 56 -7.40 5.43 -13.69
CA PRO A 56 -8.41 6.41 -14.10
C PRO A 56 -9.71 6.30 -13.30
N HIS A 57 -10.09 5.08 -12.91
CA HIS A 57 -11.29 4.83 -12.12
C HIS A 57 -11.22 5.44 -10.71
N VAL A 58 -10.04 5.47 -10.09
CA VAL A 58 -9.83 6.13 -8.80
C VAL A 58 -10.03 7.63 -8.94
N SER A 59 -9.50 8.23 -10.00
CA SER A 59 -9.65 9.67 -10.28
C SER A 59 -11.11 10.04 -10.58
N ALA A 60 -11.83 9.19 -11.31
CA ALA A 60 -13.25 9.38 -11.59
C ALA A 60 -14.11 9.29 -10.32
N PHE A 61 -13.82 8.35 -9.43
CA PHE A 61 -14.51 8.21 -8.15
C PHE A 61 -14.17 9.35 -7.18
N TRP A 62 -12.88 9.71 -7.08
CA TRP A 62 -12.37 10.79 -6.23
C TRP A 62 -12.25 12.12 -6.99
N GLY A 63 -13.30 12.54 -7.70
CA GLY A 63 -13.26 13.71 -8.58
C GLY A 63 -13.02 15.08 -7.90
N ILE A 64 -13.05 15.14 -6.56
CA ILE A 64 -12.71 16.34 -5.77
C ILE A 64 -11.25 16.33 -5.27
N SER A 65 -10.51 15.23 -5.48
CA SER A 65 -9.11 15.12 -5.09
C SER A 65 -8.26 16.16 -5.81
N THR A 66 -7.32 16.74 -5.08
CA THR A 66 -6.33 17.72 -5.55
C THR A 66 -4.92 17.14 -5.54
N ASP A 67 -4.77 15.82 -5.38
CA ASP A 67 -3.47 15.17 -5.51
C ASP A 67 -2.91 15.39 -6.94
N PRO A 68 -1.68 15.92 -7.07
CA PRO A 68 -1.09 16.28 -8.35
C PRO A 68 -0.71 15.09 -9.24
N ALA A 69 -0.68 13.87 -8.70
CA ALA A 69 -0.33 12.67 -9.43
C ALA A 69 -1.51 12.07 -10.19
N HIS A 70 -2.77 12.41 -9.90
CA HIS A 70 -3.92 11.85 -10.63
C HIS A 70 -3.75 11.99 -12.16
N PRO A 71 -3.99 10.93 -12.95
CA PRO A 71 -4.51 9.60 -12.55
C PRO A 71 -3.45 8.55 -12.11
N HIS A 72 -2.18 8.92 -11.99
CA HIS A 72 -1.03 8.05 -11.67
C HIS A 72 -0.90 7.76 -10.16
N VAL A 73 -1.97 7.24 -9.56
CA VAL A 73 -2.05 7.01 -8.10
C VAL A 73 -1.94 5.53 -7.71
N GLY A 74 -1.68 4.64 -8.68
CA GLY A 74 -1.51 3.21 -8.44
C GLY A 74 -0.13 2.86 -7.91
N PHE A 75 -0.05 1.81 -7.11
CA PHE A 75 1.20 1.23 -6.61
C PHE A 75 1.24 -0.30 -6.74
N VAL A 76 2.45 -0.83 -6.80
CA VAL A 76 2.74 -2.28 -6.69
C VAL A 76 4.04 -2.50 -5.92
N ALA A 77 4.08 -3.53 -5.09
CA ALA A 77 5.27 -3.96 -4.36
C ALA A 77 5.32 -5.49 -4.32
N ARG A 78 6.52 -6.06 -4.51
CA ARG A 78 6.77 -7.47 -4.21
C ARG A 78 7.22 -7.60 -2.77
N VAL A 79 6.64 -8.54 -2.04
CA VAL A 79 7.01 -8.88 -0.66
C VAL A 79 7.62 -10.27 -0.63
N GLU A 80 8.84 -10.36 -0.08
CA GLU A 80 9.53 -11.60 0.23
C GLU A 80 9.32 -11.93 1.72
N ALA A 81 8.43 -12.89 1.97
CA ALA A 81 7.97 -13.31 3.29
C ALA A 81 8.71 -14.54 3.84
N ASP A 82 9.94 -14.79 3.38
CA ASP A 82 10.78 -15.91 3.86
C ASP A 82 11.04 -15.86 5.36
N ARG A 83 11.05 -14.65 5.93
CA ARG A 83 11.29 -14.40 7.36
C ARG A 83 10.00 -14.37 8.19
N LEU A 84 8.83 -14.47 7.56
CA LEU A 84 7.55 -14.50 8.25
C LEU A 84 7.21 -15.93 8.65
N ALA A 85 6.94 -16.12 9.94
CA ALA A 85 6.46 -17.39 10.44
C ALA A 85 5.08 -17.73 9.82
N PRO A 86 4.74 -19.02 9.64
CA PRO A 86 3.38 -19.40 9.30
C PRO A 86 2.40 -18.90 10.36
N GLY A 87 1.30 -18.25 9.95
CA GLY A 87 0.33 -17.67 10.86
C GLY A 87 -0.29 -16.37 10.38
N ARG A 88 -1.00 -15.70 11.28
CA ARG A 88 -1.64 -14.40 11.00
C ARG A 88 -0.63 -13.27 11.12
N HIS A 89 -0.61 -12.39 10.12
CA HIS A 89 0.12 -11.13 10.14
C HIS A 89 -0.78 -9.95 9.76
N TRP A 90 -0.28 -8.74 9.96
CA TRP A 90 -0.95 -7.50 9.62
C TRP A 90 -0.21 -6.74 8.53
N LEU A 91 -0.85 -6.55 7.37
CA LEU A 91 -0.34 -5.82 6.22
C LEU A 91 -0.84 -4.37 6.26
N ALA A 92 0.06 -3.40 6.22
CA ALA A 92 -0.25 -1.97 6.23
C ALA A 92 0.64 -1.17 5.27
N LEU A 93 0.36 0.13 5.12
CA LEU A 93 1.13 1.07 4.30
C LEU A 93 1.64 2.24 5.14
N ARG A 94 2.85 2.70 4.84
CA ARG A 94 3.41 3.97 5.31
C ARG A 94 3.56 4.88 4.10
N ILE A 95 2.85 6.00 4.12
CA ILE A 95 2.85 6.97 3.03
C ILE A 95 3.75 8.14 3.43
N HIS A 96 4.73 8.44 2.58
CA HIS A 96 5.56 9.64 2.69
C HIS A 96 5.01 10.68 1.73
N GLY A 97 4.57 11.82 2.26
CA GLY A 97 4.12 12.96 1.45
C GLY A 97 5.30 13.77 0.91
N ARG A 98 5.11 14.47 -0.22
CA ARG A 98 6.14 15.39 -0.74
C ARG A 98 6.34 16.63 0.13
N ASP A 99 5.43 16.87 1.06
CA ASP A 99 5.50 17.85 2.12
C ASP A 99 6.32 17.39 3.34
N GLY A 100 6.85 16.16 3.33
CA GLY A 100 7.62 15.58 4.42
C GLY A 100 6.77 14.92 5.51
N SER A 101 5.45 14.86 5.37
CA SER A 101 4.61 14.12 6.32
C SER A 101 4.80 12.61 6.17
N VAL A 102 4.57 11.87 7.24
CA VAL A 102 4.56 10.41 7.25
C VAL A 102 3.25 9.93 7.87
N ASP A 103 2.46 9.19 7.10
CA ASP A 103 1.15 8.67 7.49
C ASP A 103 1.20 7.13 7.51
N ASP A 104 1.07 6.52 8.69
CA ASP A 104 0.87 5.08 8.84
C ASP A 104 -0.63 4.77 8.75
N LEU A 105 -1.03 4.08 7.68
CA LEU A 105 -2.43 3.80 7.40
C LEU A 105 -2.86 2.46 8.02
N PRO A 106 -4.11 2.36 8.49
CA PRO A 106 -4.65 1.09 8.96
C PRO A 106 -4.59 0.04 7.84
N GLY A 107 -4.23 -1.17 8.25
CA GLY A 107 -3.99 -2.28 7.36
C GLY A 107 -5.10 -3.33 7.34
N GLN A 108 -4.78 -4.48 6.75
CA GLN A 108 -5.62 -5.68 6.74
C GLN A 108 -4.82 -6.91 7.15
N SER A 109 -5.50 -7.91 7.73
CA SER A 109 -4.87 -9.18 8.05
C SER A 109 -4.52 -9.97 6.80
N LEU A 110 -3.45 -10.76 6.87
CA LEU A 110 -3.17 -11.86 5.93
C LEU A 110 -2.73 -13.10 6.73
N TRP A 111 -2.69 -14.25 6.06
CA TRP A 111 -2.23 -15.51 6.64
C TRP A 111 -1.06 -16.08 5.85
N ARG A 112 0.12 -16.17 6.46
CA ARG A 112 1.25 -16.87 5.89
C ARG A 112 1.03 -18.38 6.02
N VAL A 113 0.99 -19.09 4.89
CA VAL A 113 0.89 -20.56 4.89
C VAL A 113 2.24 -21.21 5.21
N GLN A 114 2.22 -22.45 5.69
CA GLN A 114 3.41 -23.30 5.78
C GLN A 114 3.89 -23.64 4.36
N ASP A 115 5.20 -23.73 4.15
CA ASP A 115 5.73 -24.32 2.91
C ASP A 115 5.82 -25.82 3.07
N ASP A 116 5.42 -26.53 2.01
CA ASP A 116 5.50 -27.98 1.89
C ASP A 116 6.96 -28.47 1.78
#